data_AF-A0A327WWI6-F1
#
_entry.id   AF-A0A327WWI6-F1
#
_cell.length_a   1.000
_cell.length_b   1.000
_cell.length_c   1.000
_cell.angle_alpha   90.00
_cell.angle_beta   90.00
_cell.angle_gamma   90.00
#
_symmetry.space_group_name_H-M   'P 1'
#
loop_
_entity.id
_entity.type
_entity.pdbx_description
1 polymer ?
#
loop_
_entity_poly.entity_id
_entity_poly.type
_entity_poly.pdbx_seq_one_letter_code
_entity_poly.pdbx_strand_id
1 'polypeptide(L)'
;MTKDQIKKGLTSRGYDFSMLAEVIERSPSLLSKVAARKARSLYVAEAIAKALDKSLEEVFPDVPAYHASSQVDARQLKRAELLAKLKSE
;
A
#
# COMPACT_ATOMS: atom_id res chain seq x y z
N MET A 1 8.64 -4.79 -3.96
CA MET A 1 8.58 -6.21 -3.48
C MET A 1 8.12 -7.18 -4.57
N THR A 2 8.34 -8.51 -4.45
CA THR A 2 7.78 -9.51 -5.38
C THR A 2 6.39 -10.00 -4.94
N LYS A 3 5.61 -10.61 -5.85
CA LYS A 3 4.28 -11.18 -5.55
C LYS A 3 4.31 -12.13 -4.33
N ASP A 4 5.33 -12.98 -4.24
CA ASP A 4 5.48 -13.93 -3.14
C ASP A 4 5.64 -13.22 -1.79
N GLN A 5 6.46 -12.16 -1.76
CA GLN A 5 6.64 -11.37 -0.54
C GLN A 5 5.37 -10.63 -0.12
N ILE A 6 4.59 -10.10 -1.08
CA ILE A 6 3.30 -9.48 -0.80
C ILE A 6 2.36 -10.52 -0.18
N LYS A 7 2.28 -11.71 -0.77
CA LYS A 7 1.44 -12.81 -0.26
C LYS A 7 1.85 -13.19 1.16
N LYS A 8 3.15 -13.42 1.41
CA LYS A 8 3.68 -13.72 2.74
C LYS A 8 3.39 -12.62 3.75
N GLY A 9 3.55 -11.36 3.37
CA GLY A 9 3.27 -10.22 4.25
C GLY A 9 1.79 -10.14 4.65
N LEU A 10 0.87 -10.39 3.71
CA LEU A 10 -0.56 -10.45 4.00
C LEU A 10 -0.88 -11.64 4.92
N THR A 11 -0.38 -12.83 4.60
CA THR A 11 -0.62 -14.04 5.39
C THR A 11 -0.07 -13.90 6.81
N SER A 12 1.09 -13.26 6.98
CA SER A 12 1.66 -12.99 8.31
C SER A 12 0.81 -12.05 9.16
N ARG A 13 -0.10 -11.28 8.54
CA ARG A 13 -1.05 -10.40 9.20
C ARG A 13 -2.44 -11.04 9.36
N GLY A 14 -2.61 -12.29 8.92
CA GLY A 14 -3.87 -13.02 9.00
C GLY A 14 -4.86 -12.73 7.87
N TYR A 15 -4.39 -12.15 6.75
CA TYR A 15 -5.23 -11.84 5.59
C TYR A 15 -4.68 -12.52 4.32
N ASP A 16 -5.54 -12.74 3.34
CA ASP A 16 -5.17 -13.24 2.02
C ASP A 16 -5.77 -12.38 0.91
N PHE A 17 -5.36 -12.66 -0.34
CA PHE A 17 -5.84 -11.90 -1.49
C PHE A 17 -7.35 -12.02 -1.72
N SER A 18 -7.97 -13.13 -1.34
CA SER A 18 -9.43 -13.26 -1.49
C SER A 18 -10.12 -12.36 -0.49
N MET A 19 -9.70 -12.41 0.78
CA MET A 19 -10.26 -11.54 1.82
C MET A 19 -10.08 -10.06 1.49
N LEU A 20 -8.90 -9.67 1.00
CA LEU A 20 -8.66 -8.28 0.58
C LEU A 20 -9.55 -7.89 -0.61
N ALA A 21 -9.76 -8.79 -1.56
CA ALA A 21 -10.59 -8.58 -2.74
C ALA A 21 -12.07 -8.39 -2.38
N GLU A 22 -12.56 -9.16 -1.41
CA GLU A 22 -13.92 -9.04 -0.88
C GLU A 22 -14.13 -7.68 -0.20
N VAL A 23 -13.20 -7.25 0.64
CA VAL A 23 -13.29 -5.96 1.36
C VAL A 23 -13.32 -4.77 0.40
N ILE A 24 -12.57 -4.83 -0.69
CA ILE A 24 -12.52 -3.72 -1.66
C ILE A 24 -13.49 -3.89 -2.83
N GLU A 25 -14.36 -4.90 -2.79
CA GLU A 25 -15.34 -5.23 -3.84
C GLU A 25 -14.71 -5.32 -5.24
N ARG A 26 -13.57 -6.02 -5.32
CA ARG A 26 -12.86 -6.28 -6.58
C ARG A 26 -12.60 -7.76 -6.78
N SER A 27 -12.29 -8.14 -8.02
CA SER A 27 -11.98 -9.53 -8.33
C SER A 27 -10.60 -9.93 -7.76
N PRO A 28 -10.46 -11.09 -7.10
CA PRO A 28 -9.16 -11.58 -6.62
C PRO A 28 -8.16 -11.80 -7.76
N SER A 29 -8.65 -12.10 -8.97
CA SER A 29 -7.86 -12.12 -10.21
C SER A 29 -7.19 -10.78 -10.51
N LEU A 30 -7.86 -9.66 -10.23
CA LEU A 30 -7.31 -8.32 -10.42
C LEU A 30 -6.17 -8.07 -9.42
N LEU A 31 -6.38 -8.41 -8.13
CA LEU A 31 -5.33 -8.31 -7.11
C LEU A 31 -4.10 -9.13 -7.49
N SER A 32 -4.29 -10.38 -7.93
CA SER A 32 -3.20 -11.24 -8.37
C SER A 32 -2.45 -10.66 -9.57
N LYS A 33 -3.15 -10.05 -10.53
CA LYS A 33 -2.53 -9.36 -11.67
C LYS A 33 -1.79 -8.10 -11.26
N VAL A 34 -2.32 -7.31 -10.34
CA VAL A 34 -1.67 -6.09 -9.82
C VAL A 34 -0.42 -6.45 -9.01
N ALA A 35 -0.51 -7.42 -8.10
CA ALA A 35 0.64 -7.97 -7.36
C ALA A 35 1.72 -8.54 -8.29
N ALA A 36 1.33 -9.13 -9.42
CA ALA A 36 2.23 -9.63 -10.46
C ALA A 36 2.70 -8.55 -11.46
N ARG A 37 2.33 -7.26 -11.27
CA ARG A 37 2.61 -6.15 -12.20
C ARG A 37 2.07 -6.35 -13.63
N LYS A 38 1.12 -7.26 -13.83
CA LYS A 38 0.46 -7.54 -15.12
C LYS A 38 -0.72 -6.60 -15.39
N ALA A 39 -1.26 -5.97 -14.34
CA ALA A 39 -2.31 -4.97 -14.44
C ALA A 39 -1.94 -3.76 -13.58
N ARG A 40 -2.43 -2.58 -13.98
CA ARG A 40 -2.26 -1.34 -13.23
C ARG A 40 -3.61 -0.91 -12.67
N SER A 41 -3.76 -0.92 -11.36
CA SER A 41 -4.88 -0.32 -10.65
C SER A 41 -4.37 0.32 -9.37
N LEU A 42 -4.43 1.65 -9.30
CA LEU A 42 -3.97 2.42 -8.14
C LEU A 42 -4.75 2.01 -6.88
N TYR A 43 -6.07 1.94 -6.98
CA TYR A 43 -6.95 1.54 -5.88
C TYR A 43 -6.58 0.18 -5.26
N VAL A 44 -6.31 -0.82 -6.11
CA VAL A 44 -5.90 -2.15 -5.65
C VAL A 44 -4.49 -2.12 -5.06
N ALA A 45 -3.57 -1.39 -5.70
CA ALA A 45 -2.21 -1.24 -5.20
C ALA A 45 -2.18 -0.56 -3.82
N GLU A 46 -3.00 0.48 -3.62
CA GLU A 46 -3.17 1.18 -2.35
C GLU A 46 -3.74 0.27 -1.27
N ALA A 47 -4.74 -0.54 -1.60
CA ALA A 47 -5.31 -1.51 -0.67
C ALA A 47 -4.25 -2.53 -0.20
N ILE A 48 -3.44 -3.07 -1.13
CA ILE A 48 -2.35 -3.99 -0.81
C ILE A 48 -1.29 -3.30 0.06
N ALA A 49 -0.91 -2.07 -0.29
CA ALA A 49 0.08 -1.29 0.45
C ALA A 49 -0.38 -0.99 1.89
N LYS A 50 -1.63 -0.54 2.05
CA LYS A 50 -2.27 -0.33 3.37
C LYS A 50 -2.35 -1.62 4.18
N ALA A 51 -2.76 -2.73 3.57
CA ALA A 51 -2.83 -4.01 4.26
C ALA A 51 -1.45 -4.52 4.72
N LEU A 52 -0.39 -4.12 4.03
CA LEU A 52 1.00 -4.42 4.41
C LEU A 52 1.62 -3.37 5.33
N ASP A 53 0.91 -2.28 5.63
CA ASP A 53 1.42 -1.09 6.35
C ASP A 53 2.72 -0.57 5.74
N LYS A 54 2.74 -0.46 4.40
CA LYS A 54 3.89 -0.01 3.63
C LYS A 54 3.46 1.00 2.58
N SER A 55 4.41 1.80 2.10
CA SER A 55 4.14 2.72 1.00
C SER A 55 4.05 1.98 -0.35
N LEU A 56 3.28 2.55 -1.29
CA LEU A 56 3.19 2.06 -2.66
C LEU A 56 4.57 1.92 -3.32
N GLU A 57 5.50 2.81 -2.99
CA GLU A 57 6.87 2.84 -3.50
C GLU A 57 7.68 1.61 -3.05
N GLU A 58 7.49 1.17 -1.80
CA GLU A 58 8.17 -0.02 -1.26
C GLU A 58 7.58 -1.30 -1.86
N VAL A 59 6.24 -1.36 -1.96
CA VAL A 59 5.54 -2.54 -2.47
C VAL A 59 5.71 -2.65 -3.99
N PHE A 60 5.53 -1.54 -4.71
CA PHE A 60 5.57 -1.40 -6.17
C PHE A 60 6.60 -0.34 -6.63
N PRO A 61 7.92 -0.59 -6.46
CA PRO A 61 8.96 0.35 -6.88
C PRO A 61 9.04 0.51 -8.41
N ASP A 62 8.60 -0.49 -9.17
CA ASP A 62 8.70 -0.50 -10.64
C ASP A 62 7.56 0.25 -11.35
N VAL A 63 6.65 0.89 -10.60
CA VAL A 63 5.48 1.58 -11.17
C VAL A 63 5.51 3.06 -10.77
N PRO A 64 6.16 3.93 -11.57
CA PRO A 64 6.31 5.36 -11.26
C PRO A 64 4.97 6.08 -11.09
N ALA A 65 3.93 5.61 -11.78
CA ALA A 65 2.58 6.16 -11.67
C ALA A 65 1.99 6.04 -10.25
N TYR A 66 2.53 5.16 -9.41
CA TYR A 66 2.12 4.99 -8.01
C TYR A 66 2.97 5.80 -7.03
N HIS A 67 4.06 6.40 -7.48
CA HIS A 67 4.97 7.17 -6.63
C HIS A 67 4.48 8.61 -6.39
N ALA A 68 3.52 9.08 -7.19
CA ALA A 68 3.02 10.45 -7.11
C ALA A 68 2.16 10.76 -5.84
N SER A 69 1.71 9.75 -5.09
CA SER A 69 0.80 9.94 -3.95
C SER A 69 1.43 9.82 -2.55
N SER A 70 2.74 9.61 -2.44
CA SER A 70 3.47 9.48 -1.15
C SER A 70 3.51 10.77 -0.29
N GLN A 71 2.87 11.85 -0.76
CA GLN A 71 2.73 13.11 -0.03
C GLN A 71 1.96 12.95 1.29
N VAL A 72 1.09 11.95 1.44
CA VAL A 72 0.21 11.83 2.61
C VAL A 72 0.99 11.43 3.87
N ASP A 73 1.88 10.44 3.78
CA ASP A 73 2.71 9.99 4.91
C ASP A 73 3.79 11.02 5.30
N ALA A 74 4.46 11.61 4.31
CA ALA A 74 5.47 12.64 4.56
C ALA A 74 4.88 13.89 5.23
N ARG A 75 3.64 14.27 4.86
CA ARG A 75 2.92 15.42 5.44
C ARG A 75 2.41 15.12 6.85
N GLN A 76 2.07 13.87 7.15
CA GLN A 76 1.63 13.44 8.48
C GLN A 76 2.80 13.34 9.47
N LEU A 77 3.95 12.82 9.04
CA LEU A 77 5.21 12.87 9.79
C LEU A 77 5.68 14.32 10.04
N LYS A 78 5.67 15.19 9.02
CA LYS A 78 6.03 16.61 9.20
C LYS A 78 5.06 17.39 10.07
N ARG A 79 3.77 17.05 10.05
CA ARG A 79 2.77 17.65 10.96
C ARG A 79 3.04 17.27 12.41
N ALA A 80 3.39 16.01 12.69
CA ALA A 80 3.72 15.59 14.05
C ALA A 80 4.97 16.33 14.57
N GLU A 81 5.99 16.51 13.74
CA GLU A 81 7.17 17.33 14.06
C GLU A 81 6.84 18.81 14.32
N LEU A 82 6.00 19.42 13.46
CA LEU A 82 5.58 20.81 13.62
C LEU A 82 4.79 21.03 14.92
N LEU A 83 3.91 20.10 15.28
CA LEU A 83 3.06 20.21 16.45
C LEU A 83 3.86 20.04 17.76
N ALA A 84 4.93 19.24 17.75
CA ALA A 84 5.87 19.13 18.87
C ALA A 84 6.67 20.42 19.08
N LYS A 85 7.07 21.11 18.00
CA LYS A 85 7.74 22.42 18.10
C LYS A 85 6.81 23.53 18.59
N LEU A 86 5.55 23.53 18.17
CA LEU A 86 4.60 24.60 18.51
C LEU A 86 4.02 24.53 19.94
N LYS A 87 4.10 23.37 20.61
CA LYS A 87 3.68 23.20 22.01
C LYS A 87 4.78 23.51 23.04
N SER A 88 5.97 23.87 22.56
CA SER A 88 7.09 24.26 23.41
C SER A 88 7.17 25.79 23.48
N GLU A 89 6.13 26.45 24.00
CA GLU A 89 6.11 27.88 24.33
C GLU A 89 5.09 28.14 25.44
#